data_AF-A0A1X0QJ16-F1
#
_entry.id   AF-A0A1X0QJ16-F1
#
_cell.length_a   1.000
_cell.length_b   1.000
_cell.length_c   1.000
_cell.angle_alpha   90.00
_cell.angle_beta   90.00
_cell.angle_gamma   90.00
#
_symmetry.space_group_name_H-M   'P 1'
#
loop_
_entity.id
_entity.type
_entity.pdbx_description
1 polymer ?
#
loop_
_entity_poly.entity_id
_entity_poly.type
_entity_poly.pdbx_seq_one_letter_code
_entity_poly.pdbx_strand_id
1 'polypeptide(L)'
;MMSLSKNEIIEKNYDSLYATLSFPLIERNGFIRIISDFVALNKITIDEPCYFPSVEEMFIKLKCKKIFSKINLQKGFNQIQWWKIKLSQYKNKIQTTEKTKFLKK
;
A
#
# COMPACT_ATOMS: atom_id res chain seq x y z
N MET A 1 20.01 3.94 -1.99
CA MET A 1 19.43 4.10 -3.35
C MET A 1 19.87 3.00 -4.31
N MET A 2 21.18 2.72 -4.45
CA MET A 2 21.70 1.63 -5.30
C MET A 2 21.10 0.24 -4.99
N SER A 3 20.84 -0.08 -3.72
CA SER A 3 20.23 -1.36 -3.33
C SER A 3 18.77 -1.53 -3.78
N LEU A 4 18.00 -0.44 -3.89
CA LEU A 4 16.60 -0.51 -4.33
C LEU A 4 16.50 -0.70 -5.84
N SER A 5 17.38 -0.04 -6.60
CA SER A 5 17.47 -0.22 -8.06
C SER A 5 17.97 -1.63 -8.41
N LYS A 6 18.94 -2.16 -7.67
CA LYS A 6 19.43 -3.53 -7.87
C LYS A 6 18.35 -4.60 -7.60
N ASN A 7 17.42 -4.31 -6.68
CA ASN A 7 16.33 -5.21 -6.33
C ASN A 7 15.06 -4.97 -7.17
N GLU A 8 15.15 -4.17 -8.24
CA GLU A 8 14.04 -3.87 -9.16
C GLU A 8 12.79 -3.29 -8.46
N ILE A 9 12.98 -2.65 -7.29
CA ILE A 9 11.91 -1.97 -6.55
C ILE A 9 11.66 -0.59 -7.15
N ILE A 10 12.73 0.06 -7.64
CA ILE A 10 12.66 1.36 -8.30
C ILE A 10 13.42 1.30 -9.63
N GLU A 11 12.91 2.03 -10.61
CA GLU A 11 13.54 2.22 -11.92
C GLU A 11 13.87 3.69 -12.14
N LYS A 12 14.82 3.96 -13.03
CA LYS A 12 15.13 5.33 -13.43
C LYS A 12 14.11 5.78 -14.47
N ASN A 13 13.49 6.93 -14.22
CA ASN A 13 12.54 7.55 -15.15
C ASN A 13 12.90 9.03 -15.27
N TYR A 14 13.20 9.46 -16.50
CA TYR A 14 13.59 10.85 -16.81
C TYR A 14 12.45 11.64 -17.46
N ASP A 15 11.37 10.98 -17.87
CA ASP A 15 10.27 11.56 -18.62
C ASP A 15 9.06 11.93 -17.74
N SER A 16 9.15 11.65 -16.43
CA SER A 16 8.08 11.97 -15.47
C SER A 16 7.91 13.47 -15.31
N LEU A 17 6.67 13.95 -15.50
CA LEU A 17 6.27 15.33 -15.20
C LEU A 17 6.11 15.59 -13.70
N TYR A 18 6.18 14.53 -12.89
CA TYR A 18 5.98 14.60 -11.44
C TYR A 18 7.24 14.17 -10.71
N ALA A 19 7.56 14.89 -9.64
CA ALA A 19 8.64 14.58 -8.74
C ALA A 19 8.21 14.89 -7.29
N THR A 20 8.93 14.30 -6.35
CA THR A 20 8.72 14.52 -4.93
C THR A 20 10.07 14.62 -4.25
N LEU A 21 10.18 15.55 -3.30
CA LEU A 21 11.40 15.75 -2.55
C LEU A 21 11.69 14.53 -1.67
N SER A 22 12.96 14.13 -1.61
CA SER A 22 13.39 12.96 -0.84
C SER A 22 14.60 13.29 0.01
N PHE A 23 14.60 12.83 1.25
CA PHE A 23 15.60 13.16 2.26
C PHE A 23 16.25 11.89 2.82
N PRO A 24 17.56 11.92 3.12
CA PRO A 24 18.21 10.83 3.84
C PRO A 24 17.94 10.94 5.35
N LEU A 25 17.52 9.85 5.96
CA LEU A 25 17.49 9.67 7.41
C LEU A 25 18.53 8.62 7.79
N ILE A 26 19.39 8.97 8.75
CA ILE A 26 20.38 8.04 9.29
C ILE A 26 19.74 7.29 10.46
N GLU A 27 19.65 5.97 10.34
CA GLU A 27 19.18 5.10 11.42
C GLU A 27 20.29 4.83 12.44
N ARG A 28 19.91 4.43 13.66
CA ARG A 28 20.86 4.14 14.76
C ARG A 28 21.85 3.02 14.43
N ASN A 29 21.47 2.12 13.54
CA ASN A 29 22.27 1.00 13.04
C ASN A 29 23.24 1.41 11.90
N GLY A 30 23.29 2.70 11.53
CA GLY A 30 24.14 3.23 10.47
C GLY A 30 23.57 3.11 9.06
N PHE A 31 22.39 2.48 8.88
CA PHE A 31 21.73 2.43 7.58
C PHE A 31 21.10 3.78 7.22
N ILE A 32 21.09 4.09 5.92
CA ILE A 32 20.42 5.28 5.38
C ILE A 32 19.06 4.88 4.84
N ARG A 33 17.99 5.46 5.40
CA ARG A 33 16.63 5.35 4.91
C ARG A 33 16.29 6.61 4.11
N ILE A 34 15.89 6.43 2.85
CA ILE A 34 15.38 7.54 2.04
C ILE A 34 13.90 7.71 2.35
N ILE A 35 13.50 8.94 2.68
CA ILE A 35 12.11 9.32 2.99
C ILE A 35 11.64 10.31 1.93
N SER A 36 10.56 9.97 1.23
CA SER A 36 9.94 10.84 0.23
C SER A 36 8.73 11.57 0.82
N ASP A 37 8.60 12.86 0.51
CA ASP A 37 7.51 13.70 1.01
C ASP A 37 6.24 13.58 0.16
N PHE A 38 5.41 12.60 0.46
CA PHE A 38 4.16 12.38 -0.26
C PHE A 38 2.99 13.28 0.18
N VAL A 39 3.19 14.33 0.99
CA VAL A 39 2.07 15.15 1.50
C VAL A 39 1.25 15.78 0.36
N ALA A 40 1.91 16.35 -0.64
CA ALA A 40 1.21 16.93 -1.80
C ALA A 40 0.48 15.87 -2.64
N LEU A 41 1.12 14.71 -2.84
CA LEU A 41 0.55 13.58 -3.58
C LEU A 41 -0.68 13.01 -2.86
N ASN A 42 -0.62 12.85 -1.54
CA ASN A 42 -1.70 12.29 -0.75
C ASN A 42 -2.96 13.17 -0.81
N LYS A 43 -2.82 14.50 -0.88
CA LYS A 43 -3.96 15.44 -1.00
C LYS A 43 -4.74 15.31 -2.31
N ILE A 44 -4.08 14.91 -3.39
CA ILE A 44 -4.71 14.73 -4.71
C ILE A 44 -5.10 13.27 -4.98
N THR A 45 -4.63 12.34 -4.13
CA THR A 45 -4.95 10.93 -4.25
C THR A 45 -6.36 10.70 -3.71
N ILE A 46 -7.13 9.87 -4.42
CA ILE A 46 -8.48 9.51 -3.97
C ILE A 46 -8.34 8.53 -2.81
N ASP A 47 -8.93 8.87 -1.66
CA ASP A 47 -8.96 7.98 -0.50
C ASP A 47 -9.83 6.74 -0.81
N GLU A 48 -9.22 5.56 -0.66
CA GLU A 48 -9.94 4.29 -0.69
C GLU A 48 -10.24 3.86 0.75
N PRO A 49 -11.52 3.90 1.21
CA PRO A 49 -11.85 3.50 2.57
C PRO A 49 -11.59 2.01 2.74
N CYS A 50 -10.62 1.68 3.60
CA CYS A 50 -10.31 0.33 4.00
C CYS A 50 -10.83 0.09 5.42
N TYR A 51 -11.63 -0.95 5.62
CA TYR A 51 -12.10 -1.33 6.95
C TYR A 51 -10.99 -2.07 7.70
N PHE A 52 -10.43 -1.42 8.72
CA PHE A 52 -9.57 -2.08 9.69
C PHE A 52 -10.41 -2.44 10.93
N PRO A 53 -10.40 -3.70 11.38
CA PRO A 53 -11.12 -4.07 12.59
C PRO A 53 -10.52 -3.33 13.80
N SER A 54 -11.38 -2.95 14.74
CA SER A 54 -10.92 -2.45 16.04
C SER A 54 -10.11 -3.51 16.77
N VAL A 55 -9.28 -3.07 17.72
CA VAL A 55 -8.47 -3.97 18.55
C VAL A 55 -9.39 -4.94 19.30
N GLU A 56 -10.52 -4.46 19.80
CA GLU A 56 -11.55 -5.23 20.49
C GLU A 56 -12.17 -6.30 19.57
N GLU A 57 -12.56 -5.94 18.34
CA GLU A 57 -13.08 -6.89 17.34
C GLU A 57 -12.07 -7.99 17.03
N MET A 58 -10.78 -7.66 16.97
CA MET A 58 -9.72 -8.64 16.77
C MET A 58 -9.62 -9.60 17.96
N PHE A 59 -9.68 -9.10 19.20
CA PHE A 59 -9.61 -9.94 20.40
C PHE A 59 -10.83 -10.84 20.58
N ILE A 60 -12.03 -10.38 20.22
CA ILE A 60 -13.23 -11.22 20.22
C ILE A 60 -13.03 -12.44 19.32
N LYS A 61 -12.43 -12.28 18.13
CA LYS A 61 -12.14 -13.39 17.21
C LYS A 61 -11.11 -14.38 17.75
N LEU A 62 -10.22 -13.92 18.63
CA LEU A 62 -9.19 -14.74 19.27
C LEU A 62 -9.69 -15.47 20.53
N LYS A 63 -10.90 -15.14 21.02
CA LYS A 63 -11.50 -15.78 22.20
C LYS A 63 -11.60 -17.30 21.98
N CYS A 64 -11.30 -18.07 23.02
CA CYS A 64 -11.31 -19.54 23.03
C CYS A 64 -10.29 -20.22 22.09
N LYS A 65 -9.37 -19.48 21.45
CA LYS A 65 -8.22 -20.07 20.75
C LYS A 65 -7.09 -20.33 21.76
N LYS A 66 -6.39 -21.45 21.61
CA LYS A 66 -5.35 -21.90 22.56
C LYS A 66 -3.92 -21.74 22.05
N ILE A 67 -3.74 -21.67 20.74
CA ILE A 67 -2.43 -21.60 20.08
C ILE A 67 -2.46 -20.42 19.11
N PHE A 68 -1.42 -19.60 19.15
CA PHE A 68 -1.28 -18.40 18.33
C PHE A 68 0.08 -18.42 17.65
N SER A 69 0.12 -17.94 16.40
CA SER A 69 1.36 -17.67 15.67
C SER A 69 1.33 -16.24 15.14
N LYS A 70 2.50 -15.60 15.11
CA LYS A 70 2.66 -14.23 14.61
C LYS A 70 3.61 -14.25 13.42
N ILE A 71 3.10 -13.84 12.27
CA ILE A 71 3.89 -13.72 11.05
C ILE A 71 4.14 -12.24 10.80
N ASN A 72 5.38 -11.87 10.52
CA ASN A 72 5.76 -10.50 10.19
C ASN A 72 6.20 -10.41 8.73
N LEU A 73 5.54 -9.54 7.95
CA LEU A 73 5.90 -9.27 6.55
C LEU A 73 6.95 -8.14 6.51
N GLN A 74 8.23 -8.51 6.53
CA GLN A 74 9.31 -7.52 6.42
C GLN A 74 9.26 -6.79 5.08
N LYS A 75 9.23 -5.46 5.13
CA LYS A 75 9.11 -4.59 3.94
C LYS A 75 7.91 -4.97 3.06
N GLY A 76 6.78 -5.36 3.66
CA GLY A 76 5.59 -5.86 2.94
C GLY A 76 5.10 -4.95 1.81
N PHE A 77 5.20 -3.63 1.96
CA PHE A 77 4.85 -2.68 0.89
C PHE A 77 5.65 -2.91 -0.40
N ASN A 78 6.94 -3.26 -0.29
CA ASN A 78 7.80 -3.49 -1.45
C ASN A 78 7.49 -4.81 -2.17
N GLN A 79 6.74 -5.70 -1.54
CA GLN A 79 6.37 -7.00 -2.12
C GLN A 79 5.14 -6.90 -3.04
N ILE A 80 4.39 -5.79 -2.96
CA ILE A 80 3.18 -5.56 -3.75
C ILE A 80 3.55 -4.79 -5.02
N GLN A 81 3.24 -5.37 -6.19
CA GLN A 81 3.46 -4.71 -7.48
C GLN A 81 2.42 -3.62 -7.73
N TRP A 82 2.89 -2.41 -8.04
CA TRP A 82 2.06 -1.21 -8.20
C TRP A 82 0.95 -1.35 -9.25
N TRP A 83 1.24 -1.98 -10.40
CA TRP A 83 0.26 -2.12 -11.50
C TRP A 83 -0.86 -3.13 -11.21
N LYS A 84 -0.66 -4.08 -10.30
CA LYS A 84 -1.69 -5.08 -9.96
C LYS A 84 -2.87 -4.46 -9.21
N ILE A 85 -2.64 -3.38 -8.47
CA ILE A 85 -3.68 -2.65 -7.72
C ILE A 85 -4.65 -1.94 -8.68
N LYS A 86 -4.14 -1.41 -9.80
CA LYS A 86 -4.96 -0.72 -10.81
C LYS A 86 -6.01 -1.65 -11.43
N LEU A 87 -5.64 -2.89 -11.76
CA LEU A 87 -6.54 -3.82 -12.48
C LEU A 87 -7.69 -4.39 -11.62
N SER A 88 -7.48 -4.62 -10.32
CA SER A 88 -8.57 -5.08 -9.43
C SER A 88 -9.59 -3.97 -9.17
N GLN A 89 -9.13 -2.72 -8.99
CA GLN A 89 -10.00 -1.56 -8.79
C GLN A 89 -10.91 -1.29 -10.00
N TYR A 90 -10.39 -1.36 -11.23
CA TYR A 90 -11.22 -1.23 -12.44
C TYR A 90 -12.26 -2.36 -12.57
N LYS A 91 -11.86 -3.62 -12.30
CA LYS A 91 -12.76 -4.77 -12.38
C LYS A 91 -13.92 -4.69 -11.37
N ASN A 92 -13.64 -4.26 -10.14
CA ASN A 92 -14.66 -4.12 -9.10
C ASN A 92 -15.65 -2.99 -9.41
N LYS A 93 -15.18 -1.87 -9.98
CA LYS A 93 -16.03 -0.76 -10.42
C LYS A 93 -16.98 -1.17 -11.55
N ILE A 94 -16.52 -1.95 -12.52
CA ILE A 94 -17.37 -2.45 -13.62
C ILE A 94 -18.48 -3.36 -13.08
N GLN A 95 -18.15 -4.31 -12.21
CA GLN A 95 -19.12 -5.25 -11.63
C GLN A 95 -20.16 -4.57 -10.73
N THR A 96 -19.76 -3.57 -9.95
CA THR A 96 -20.71 -2.79 -9.12
C THR A 96 -21.63 -1.95 -9.99
N THR A 97 -21.11 -1.31 -11.04
CA THR A 97 -21.90 -0.48 -11.97
C THR A 97 -22.94 -1.30 -12.73
N GLU A 98 -22.58 -2.51 -13.17
CA GLU A 98 -23.50 -3.46 -13.82
C GLU A 98 -24.60 -3.92 -12.86
N LYS A 99 -24.26 -4.35 -11.63
CA LYS A 99 -25.27 -4.77 -10.63
C LYS A 99 -26.28 -3.68 -10.30
N THR A 100 -25.87 -2.42 -10.19
CA THR A 100 -26.80 -1.29 -9.97
C THR A 100 -27.71 -0.99 -11.16
N LYS A 101 -27.33 -1.37 -12.40
CA LYS A 101 -28.19 -1.23 -13.58
C LYS A 101 -29.24 -2.34 -13.66
N PHE A 102 -28.94 -3.55 -13.19
CA PHE A 102 -29.89 -4.67 -13.15
C PHE A 102 -30.91 -4.59 -12.01
N LEU A 103 -30.61 -3.89 -10.91
CA LEU A 103 -31.52 -3.71 -9.77
C LEU A 103 -32.50 -2.52 -9.93
N LYS A 104 -32.33 -1.70 -10.98
CA LYS A 104 -33.21 -0.55 -11.28
C LYS A 104 -34.22 -0.82 -12.40
N LYS A 105 -34.57 -2.08 -12.64
CA LYS A 105 -35.54 -2.48 -13.67
C LYS A 105 -36.63 -3.35 -13.08
#